data_AF-A0A8J6R7C3-F1
#
_entry.id   AF-A0A8J6R7C3-F1
#
_cell.length_a   1.000
_cell.length_b   1.000
_cell.length_c   1.000
_cell.angle_alpha   90.00
_cell.angle_beta   90.00
_cell.angle_gamma   90.00
#
_symmetry.space_group_name_H-M   'P 1'
#
loop_
_entity.id
_entity.type
_entity.pdbx_description
1 polymer ?
#
loop_
_entity_poly.entity_id
_entity_poly.type
_entity_poly.pdbx_seq_one_letter_code
_entity_poly.pdbx_strand_id
1 'polypeptide(L)'
;MLTNISISNAAARRILKCEVVEQVRVMKNGAVQVTYRRTAQSSRCSTFISRKAFEQDFIEFRKAGAKALSNIVPWIGTDNKFSVRSASMPDAPPYTVVVEGDRHTCTCPDHQKQRDAGRENPVCKHGFAVADYLSAPLSARAGLRQVAKPQPIKRVLYYRSGPVIHTFIKVGNEEPKAYKTIRADELDWMLETAQSKGWRITDATPVINTPTPRQSYDFVNTNRGPVHV
;
A
#
# COMPACT_ATOMS: atom_id res chain seq x y z
N MET A 1 18.81 14.67 -15.81
CA MET A 1 19.46 14.87 -14.50
C MET A 1 18.82 13.91 -13.51
N LEU A 2 19.57 12.98 -12.94
CA LEU A 2 19.06 12.13 -11.85
C LEU A 2 18.78 13.01 -10.63
N THR A 3 17.53 13.03 -10.17
CA THR A 3 17.15 13.69 -8.92
C THR A 3 17.81 12.93 -7.78
N ASN A 4 18.71 13.58 -7.04
CA ASN A 4 19.43 12.97 -5.92
C ASN A 4 18.52 12.78 -4.69
N ILE A 5 17.57 11.84 -4.78
CA ILE A 5 16.57 11.56 -3.73
C ILE A 5 17.20 11.12 -2.39
N SER A 6 18.46 10.67 -2.42
CA SER A 6 19.29 10.31 -1.26
C SER A 6 19.86 11.53 -0.53
N ILE A 7 20.08 12.65 -1.24
CA ILE A 7 20.74 13.85 -0.71
C ILE A 7 19.68 14.80 -0.14
N SER A 8 19.67 14.94 1.18
CA SER A 8 18.73 15.83 1.88
C SER A 8 19.31 16.40 3.16
N ASN A 9 18.73 17.49 3.67
CA ASN A 9 19.09 18.05 4.97
C ASN A 9 18.90 17.03 6.11
N ALA A 10 17.89 16.16 6.02
CA ALA A 10 17.65 15.13 7.03
C ALA A 10 18.75 14.05 7.01
N ALA A 11 19.19 13.62 5.83
CA ALA A 11 20.31 12.69 5.70
C ALA A 11 21.61 13.32 6.20
N ALA A 12 21.88 14.58 5.83
CA ALA A 12 23.06 15.31 6.31
C ALA A 12 23.10 15.41 7.84
N ARG A 13 21.96 15.66 8.51
CA ARG A 13 21.88 15.69 9.99
C ARG A 13 22.24 14.34 10.61
N ARG A 14 21.76 13.23 10.05
CA ARG A 14 22.07 11.88 10.55
C ARG A 14 23.54 11.53 10.39
N ILE A 15 24.09 11.79 9.20
CA ILE A 15 25.51 11.51 8.89
C ILE A 15 26.44 12.30 9.81
N LEU A 16 26.18 13.60 9.97
CA LEU A 16 27.03 14.50 10.76
C LEU A 16 26.71 14.50 12.25
N LYS A 17 25.60 13.86 12.67
CA LYS A 17 25.08 13.87 14.04
C LYS A 17 24.97 15.29 14.60
N CYS A 18 24.35 16.18 13.82
CA CYS A 18 24.17 17.59 14.16
C CYS A 18 22.69 17.98 14.25
N GLU A 19 22.40 19.03 15.02
CA GLU A 19 21.03 19.52 15.21
C GLU A 19 20.55 20.33 13.99
N VAL A 20 21.43 21.16 13.43
CA VAL A 20 21.06 22.16 12.42
C VAL A 20 21.88 21.97 11.15
N VAL A 21 21.20 21.68 10.04
CA VAL A 21 21.76 21.76 8.69
C VAL A 21 21.16 22.98 8.00
N GLU A 22 22.00 23.95 7.68
CA GLU A 22 21.60 25.21 7.04
C GLU A 22 21.50 25.03 5.51
N GLN A 23 22.45 24.30 4.91
CA GLN A 23 22.51 24.14 3.47
C GLN A 23 23.17 22.83 3.05
N VAL A 24 22.59 22.17 2.05
CA VAL A 24 23.21 21.06 1.31
C VAL A 24 23.29 21.47 -0.16
N ARG A 25 24.50 21.46 -0.72
CA ARG A 25 24.76 21.86 -2.11
C ARG A 25 25.53 20.77 -2.84
N VAL A 26 25.02 20.36 -4.00
CA VAL A 26 25.73 19.47 -4.91
C VAL A 26 26.59 20.33 -5.85
N MET A 27 27.90 20.12 -5.82
CA MET A 27 28.89 20.84 -6.62
C MET A 27 28.97 20.27 -8.04
N LYS A 28 29.53 21.03 -8.98
CA LYS A 28 29.66 20.62 -10.40
C LYS A 28 30.44 19.32 -10.58
N ASN A 29 31.47 19.09 -9.75
CA ASN A 29 32.27 17.85 -9.74
C ASN A 29 31.56 16.68 -9.01
N GLY A 30 30.33 16.86 -8.56
CA GLY A 30 29.55 15.86 -7.86
C GLY A 30 29.78 15.77 -6.35
N ALA A 31 30.75 16.50 -5.79
CA ALA A 31 30.92 16.59 -4.34
C ALA A 31 29.71 17.25 -3.67
N VAL A 32 29.40 16.88 -2.43
CA VAL A 32 28.26 17.45 -1.70
C VAL A 32 28.80 18.29 -0.54
N GLN A 33 28.67 19.61 -0.64
CA GLN A 33 29.02 20.51 0.45
C GLN A 33 27.83 20.63 1.41
N VAL A 34 28.08 20.43 2.69
CA VAL A 34 27.10 20.58 3.76
C VAL A 34 27.56 21.67 4.72
N THR A 35 26.69 22.64 4.95
CA THR A 35 26.88 23.70 5.94
C THR A 35 25.92 23.48 7.10
N TYR A 36 26.46 23.44 8.32
CA TYR A 36 25.74 22.99 9.50
C TYR A 36 26.28 23.64 10.79
N ARG A 37 25.53 23.48 11.88
CA ARG A 37 25.97 23.76 13.25
C ARG A 37 25.75 22.50 14.09
N ARG A 38 26.70 22.16 14.97
CA ARG A 38 26.55 20.98 15.85
C ARG A 38 25.35 21.14 16.77
N THR A 39 25.25 22.28 17.43
CA THR A 39 24.10 22.73 18.23
C THR A 39 23.64 24.11 17.75
N ALA A 40 22.45 24.55 18.17
CA ALA A 40 21.92 25.87 17.79
C ALA A 40 22.87 27.05 18.13
N GLN A 41 23.64 26.94 19.21
CA GLN A 41 24.58 27.96 19.70
C GLN A 41 26.01 27.79 19.17
N SER A 42 26.31 26.68 18.49
CA SER A 42 27.67 26.43 17.98
C SER A 42 28.01 27.28 16.75
N SER A 43 29.30 27.42 16.48
CA SER A 43 29.80 28.07 15.27
C SER A 43 29.43 27.28 14.02
N ARG A 44 29.35 27.99 12.90
CA ARG A 44 29.04 27.43 11.59
C ARG A 44 30.20 26.58 11.09
N CYS A 45 29.92 25.34 10.71
CA CYS A 45 30.84 24.41 10.09
C CYS A 45 30.46 24.20 8.62
N SER A 46 31.45 23.89 7.78
CA SER A 46 31.24 23.45 6.40
C SER A 46 32.13 22.26 6.10
N THR A 47 31.58 21.24 5.47
CA THR A 47 32.34 20.03 5.12
C THR A 47 31.84 19.44 3.80
N PHE A 48 32.66 18.60 3.19
CA PHE A 48 32.29 17.82 2.02
C PHE A 48 31.97 16.39 2.43
N ILE A 49 30.80 15.92 2.02
CA ILE A 49 30.36 14.55 2.21
C ILE A 49 30.28 13.89 0.83
N SER A 50 30.77 12.66 0.73
CA SER A 50 30.68 11.90 -0.52
C SER A 50 29.22 11.50 -0.81
N ARG A 51 28.84 11.43 -2.09
CA ARG A 51 27.52 10.90 -2.47
C ARG A 51 27.28 9.51 -1.90
N LYS A 52 28.30 8.65 -1.96
CA LYS A 52 28.29 7.30 -1.39
C LYS A 52 27.85 7.28 0.08
N ALA A 53 28.24 8.26 0.90
CA ALA A 53 27.80 8.34 2.29
C ALA A 53 26.30 8.67 2.41
N PHE A 54 25.76 9.53 1.53
CA PHE A 54 24.32 9.77 1.44
C PHE A 54 23.55 8.54 0.94
N GLU A 55 24.06 7.84 -0.07
CA GLU A 55 23.46 6.57 -0.52
C GLU A 55 23.42 5.53 0.61
N GLN A 56 24.52 5.40 1.36
CA GLN A 56 24.62 4.47 2.49
C GLN A 56 23.62 4.84 3.60
N ASP A 57 23.57 6.10 4.03
CA ASP A 57 22.58 6.57 5.02
C ASP A 57 21.15 6.35 4.53
N PHE A 58 20.87 6.59 3.25
CA PHE A 58 19.55 6.35 2.67
C PHE A 58 19.13 4.88 2.81
N ILE A 59 20.03 3.95 2.47
CA ILE A 59 19.79 2.51 2.58
C ILE A 59 19.59 2.11 4.05
N GLU A 60 20.48 2.55 4.94
CA GLU A 60 20.42 2.25 6.37
C GLU A 60 19.16 2.80 7.02
N PHE A 61 18.77 4.03 6.68
CA PHE A 61 17.53 4.65 7.15
C PHE A 61 16.30 3.84 6.72
N ARG A 62 16.27 3.34 5.48
CA ARG A 62 15.18 2.49 4.99
C ARG A 62 15.17 1.10 5.63
N LYS A 63 16.34 0.49 5.86
CA LYS A 63 16.47 -0.77 6.62
C LYS A 63 16.01 -0.61 8.07
N ALA A 64 16.39 0.48 8.73
CA ALA A 64 15.93 0.78 10.09
C ALA A 64 14.40 0.94 10.13
N GLY A 65 13.83 1.65 9.16
CA GLY A 65 12.37 1.79 9.03
C GLY A 65 11.63 0.49 8.67
N ALA A 66 12.32 -0.48 8.06
CA ALA A 66 11.75 -1.79 7.75
C ALA A 66 11.48 -2.61 9.01
N LYS A 67 12.32 -2.48 10.05
CA LYS A 67 12.15 -3.18 11.33
C LYS A 67 10.84 -2.84 12.05
N ALA A 68 10.25 -1.68 11.77
CA ALA A 68 8.96 -1.26 12.31
C ALA A 68 7.75 -1.88 11.55
N LEU A 69 8.01 -2.58 10.44
CA LEU A 69 6.99 -3.28 9.66
C LEU A 69 6.92 -4.73 10.12
N SER A 70 5.97 -5.03 11.00
CA SER A 70 5.81 -6.35 11.60
C SER A 70 4.69 -7.19 10.98
N ASN A 71 3.99 -6.68 9.97
CA ASN A 71 2.87 -7.39 9.35
C ASN A 71 3.14 -7.59 7.86
N ILE A 72 3.80 -8.71 7.54
CA ILE A 72 4.13 -9.15 6.19
C ILE A 72 3.36 -10.44 5.94
N VAL A 73 2.51 -10.42 4.91
CA VAL A 73 1.62 -11.53 4.60
C VAL A 73 1.85 -11.96 3.15
N PRO A 74 2.34 -13.18 2.89
CA PRO A 74 2.42 -13.70 1.53
C PRO A 74 1.01 -13.90 0.95
N TRP A 75 0.85 -13.65 -0.35
CA TRP A 75 -0.40 -13.90 -1.05
C TRP A 75 -0.54 -15.40 -1.35
N ILE A 76 -1.75 -15.92 -1.22
CA ILE A 76 -2.03 -17.34 -1.47
C ILE A 76 -1.96 -17.60 -2.97
N GLY A 77 -1.23 -18.66 -3.36
CA GLY A 77 -1.06 -19.06 -4.76
C GLY A 77 -0.01 -18.27 -5.53
N THR A 78 0.76 -17.41 -4.85
CA THR A 78 1.87 -16.66 -5.46
C THR A 78 3.06 -16.64 -4.50
N ASP A 79 4.20 -17.20 -4.90
CA ASP A 79 5.37 -17.32 -4.03
C ASP A 79 6.16 -16.00 -3.90
N ASN A 80 5.85 -15.01 -4.74
CA ASN A 80 6.65 -13.82 -4.90
C ASN A 80 5.92 -12.51 -4.55
N LYS A 81 4.70 -12.58 -4.01
CA LYS A 81 3.86 -11.41 -3.74
C LYS A 81 3.47 -11.33 -2.26
N PHE A 82 3.61 -10.13 -1.70
CA PHE A 82 3.47 -9.87 -0.27
C PHE A 82 2.65 -8.61 -0.02
N SER A 83 1.77 -8.67 0.97
CA SER A 83 1.15 -7.50 1.58
C SER A 83 1.93 -7.07 2.80
N VAL A 84 2.31 -5.80 2.86
CA VAL A 84 3.08 -5.21 3.95
C VAL A 84 2.28 -4.08 4.58
N ARG A 85 2.07 -4.15 5.90
CA ARG A 85 1.32 -3.16 6.67
C ARG A 85 2.21 -2.46 7.69
N SER A 86 1.94 -1.17 7.92
CA SER A 86 2.59 -0.43 9.01
C SER A 86 1.89 -0.75 10.32
N ALA A 87 2.66 -1.11 11.36
CA ALA A 87 2.10 -1.30 12.70
C ALA A 87 1.44 -0.02 13.25
N SER A 88 1.96 1.15 12.84
CA SER A 88 1.44 2.46 13.24
C SER A 88 0.13 2.87 12.55
N MET A 89 -0.30 2.16 11.51
CA MET A 89 -1.50 2.47 10.73
C MET A 89 -2.19 1.16 10.30
N PRO A 90 -2.80 0.43 11.25
CA PRO A 90 -3.41 -0.88 10.98
C PRO A 90 -4.56 -0.80 9.97
N ASP A 91 -5.31 0.31 9.98
CA ASP A 91 -6.50 0.51 9.12
C ASP A 91 -6.17 1.00 7.71
N ALA A 92 -4.93 1.45 7.47
CA ALA A 92 -4.50 1.85 6.13
C ALA A 92 -4.43 0.63 5.20
N PRO A 93 -4.73 0.79 3.90
CA PRO A 93 -4.57 -0.28 2.93
C PRO A 93 -3.12 -0.78 2.92
N PRO A 94 -2.89 -2.10 2.85
CA PRO A 94 -1.54 -2.65 2.82
C PRO A 94 -0.84 -2.25 1.53
N TYR A 95 0.47 -2.00 1.61
CA TYR A 95 1.29 -1.89 0.41
C TYR A 95 1.55 -3.29 -0.14
N THR A 96 1.65 -3.40 -1.46
CA THR A 96 2.00 -4.65 -2.12
C THR A 96 3.45 -4.60 -2.54
N VAL A 97 4.18 -5.69 -2.29
CA VAL A 97 5.55 -5.91 -2.75
C VAL A 97 5.55 -7.17 -3.62
N VAL A 98 6.13 -7.07 -4.81
CA VAL A 98 6.35 -8.22 -5.70
C VAL A 98 7.87 -8.36 -5.88
N VAL A 99 8.38 -9.57 -5.69
CA VAL A 99 9.80 -9.91 -5.82
C VAL A 99 10.01 -10.68 -7.12
N GLU A 100 11.02 -10.31 -7.89
CA GLU A 100 11.34 -10.91 -9.19
C GLU A 100 12.86 -11.05 -9.30
N GLY A 101 13.39 -12.22 -8.91
CA GLY A 101 14.82 -12.43 -8.74
C GLY A 101 15.40 -11.46 -7.70
N ASP A 102 16.41 -10.69 -8.10
CA ASP A 102 17.06 -9.67 -7.24
C ASP A 102 16.33 -8.32 -7.22
N ARG A 103 15.24 -8.18 -7.97
CA ARG A 103 14.47 -6.93 -8.09
C ARG A 103 13.17 -7.03 -7.29
N HIS A 104 12.64 -5.88 -6.90
CA HIS A 104 11.30 -5.82 -6.32
C HIS A 104 10.55 -4.58 -6.78
N THR A 105 9.24 -4.71 -6.90
CA THR A 105 8.31 -3.60 -7.11
C THR A 105 7.47 -3.39 -5.86
N CYS A 106 7.16 -2.14 -5.54
CA CYS A 106 6.30 -1.82 -4.40
C CYS A 106 5.30 -0.73 -4.75
N THR A 107 4.07 -0.86 -4.26
CA THR A 107 3.01 0.14 -4.48
C THR A 107 3.11 1.37 -3.57
N CYS A 108 4.15 1.46 -2.73
CA CYS A 108 4.29 2.60 -1.83
C CYS A 108 4.78 3.87 -2.54
N PRO A 109 4.36 5.07 -2.10
CA PRO A 109 4.77 6.34 -2.72
C PRO A 109 6.28 6.57 -2.78
N ASP A 110 7.04 6.06 -1.80
CA ASP A 110 8.50 6.18 -1.78
C ASP A 110 9.17 5.39 -2.92
N HIS A 111 8.68 4.19 -3.22
CA HIS A 111 9.18 3.40 -4.34
C HIS A 111 8.88 4.08 -5.67
N GLN A 112 7.64 4.58 -5.84
CA GLN A 112 7.25 5.34 -7.03
C GLN A 112 8.14 6.57 -7.24
N LYS A 113 8.33 7.40 -6.21
CA LYS A 113 9.19 8.60 -6.30
C LYS A 113 10.63 8.26 -6.68
N GLN A 114 11.16 7.14 -6.21
CA GLN A 114 12.50 6.68 -6.59
C GLN A 114 12.56 6.24 -8.06
N ARG A 115 11.53 5.56 -8.56
CA ARG A 115 11.43 5.22 -9.99
C ARG A 115 11.32 6.47 -10.86
N ASP A 116 10.46 7.41 -10.47
CA ASP A 116 10.27 8.67 -11.20
C ASP A 116 11.56 9.51 -11.22
N ALA A 117 12.40 9.37 -10.19
CA ALA A 117 13.74 9.95 -10.14
C ALA A 117 14.79 9.22 -11.00
N GLY A 118 14.40 8.17 -11.73
CA GLY A 118 15.27 7.40 -12.62
C GLY A 118 16.14 6.36 -11.91
N ARG A 119 15.81 5.97 -10.67
CA ARG A 119 16.55 4.93 -9.95
C ARG A 119 16.20 3.55 -10.49
N GLU A 120 17.19 2.83 -11.03
CA GLU A 120 17.00 1.49 -11.59
C GLU A 120 16.53 0.46 -10.55
N ASN A 121 17.10 0.52 -9.34
CA ASN A 121 16.76 -0.34 -8.22
C ASN A 121 16.25 0.50 -7.04
N PRO A 122 14.96 0.90 -7.02
CA PRO A 122 14.35 1.57 -5.89
C PRO A 122 14.42 0.71 -4.64
N VAL A 123 14.78 1.33 -3.51
CA VAL A 123 14.88 0.64 -2.22
C VAL A 123 14.00 1.37 -1.21
N CYS A 124 12.80 0.83 -1.00
CA CYS A 124 11.86 1.32 0.00
C CYS A 124 11.90 0.43 1.24
N LYS A 125 11.41 0.94 2.38
CA LYS A 125 11.36 0.16 3.63
C LYS A 125 10.56 -1.15 3.51
N HIS A 126 9.52 -1.19 2.66
CA HIS A 126 8.70 -2.39 2.47
C HIS A 126 9.44 -3.50 1.74
N GLY A 127 10.28 -3.15 0.74
CA GLY A 127 11.14 -4.11 0.06
C GLY A 127 12.15 -4.74 1.00
N PHE A 128 12.78 -3.94 1.85
CA PHE A 128 13.67 -4.46 2.90
C PHE A 128 12.94 -5.35 3.90
N ALA A 129 11.73 -4.98 4.32
CA ALA A 129 10.95 -5.80 5.25
C ALA A 129 10.65 -7.19 4.65
N VAL A 130 10.29 -7.26 3.37
CA VAL A 130 10.07 -8.53 2.67
C VAL A 130 11.37 -9.32 2.50
N ALA A 131 12.49 -8.68 2.19
CA ALA A 131 13.79 -9.35 2.12
C ALA A 131 14.21 -9.95 3.48
N ASP A 132 13.99 -9.22 4.58
CA ASP A 132 14.23 -9.71 5.94
C ASP A 132 13.30 -10.89 6.27
N TYR A 133 12.03 -10.82 5.89
CA TYR A 133 11.08 -11.93 6.03
C TYR A 133 11.53 -13.18 5.25
N LEU A 134 11.98 -13.01 4.01
CA LEU A 134 12.43 -14.08 3.13
C LEU A 134 13.79 -14.68 3.53
N SER A 135 14.57 -14.01 4.35
CA SER A 135 15.84 -14.51 4.88
C SER A 135 15.70 -15.10 6.29
N ALA A 136 14.66 -14.76 7.04
CA ALA A 136 14.41 -15.30 8.38
C ALA A 136 14.14 -16.81 8.36
N PRO A 137 14.57 -17.59 9.37
CA PRO A 137 14.24 -19.02 9.46
C PRO A 137 12.73 -19.24 9.60
N LEU A 138 12.22 -20.37 9.10
CA LEU A 138 10.78 -20.67 9.08
C LEU A 138 10.11 -20.57 10.47
N SER A 139 10.83 -20.94 11.54
CA SER A 139 10.38 -20.81 12.93
C SER A 139 10.13 -19.36 13.36
N ALA A 140 10.91 -18.40 12.86
CA ALA A 140 10.71 -16.98 13.12
C ALA A 140 9.58 -16.36 12.28
N ARG A 141 9.24 -16.97 11.12
CA ARG A 141 8.11 -16.54 10.28
C ARG A 141 6.76 -16.96 10.83
N ALA A 142 6.70 -18.07 11.59
CA ALA A 142 5.46 -18.60 12.16
C ALA A 142 4.79 -17.68 13.21
N GLY A 143 5.56 -16.77 13.84
CA GLY A 143 5.04 -15.75 14.78
C GLY A 143 4.40 -14.53 14.11
N LEU A 144 4.60 -14.34 12.80
CA LEU A 144 3.98 -13.29 12.02
C LEU A 144 2.63 -13.85 11.54
N ARG A 145 1.57 -13.53 12.29
CA ARG A 145 0.19 -14.00 12.02
C ARG A 145 -0.07 -14.03 10.52
N GLN A 146 -0.25 -15.23 9.96
CA GLN A 146 -1.00 -15.38 8.74
C GLN A 146 -2.33 -14.69 9.01
N VAL A 147 -2.58 -13.54 8.37
CA VAL A 147 -3.94 -13.03 8.32
C VAL A 147 -4.72 -14.16 7.67
N ALA A 148 -5.58 -14.81 8.46
CA ALA A 148 -6.56 -15.76 7.96
C ALA A 148 -7.08 -15.20 6.64
N LYS A 149 -7.04 -16.02 5.56
CA LYS A 149 -7.48 -15.69 4.20
C LYS A 149 -8.33 -14.42 4.23
N PRO A 150 -7.92 -13.28 3.63
CA PRO A 150 -8.74 -12.08 3.66
C PRO A 150 -10.13 -12.53 3.28
N GLN A 151 -11.04 -12.52 4.26
CA GLN A 151 -12.36 -13.09 4.07
C GLN A 151 -12.93 -12.30 2.90
N PRO A 152 -13.29 -12.97 1.79
CA PRO A 152 -13.67 -12.25 0.59
C PRO A 152 -14.78 -11.28 0.99
N ILE A 153 -14.56 -9.99 0.72
CA ILE A 153 -15.49 -8.94 1.14
C ILE A 153 -16.83 -9.31 0.54
N LYS A 154 -17.77 -9.69 1.40
CA LYS A 154 -19.15 -9.93 0.99
C LYS A 154 -19.76 -8.55 0.75
N ARG A 155 -20.25 -8.36 -0.47
CA ARG A 155 -20.99 -7.19 -0.90
C ARG A 155 -22.44 -7.58 -1.11
N VAL A 156 -23.34 -6.81 -0.51
CA VAL A 156 -24.75 -6.88 -0.88
C VAL A 156 -24.97 -5.82 -1.96
N LEU A 157 -25.36 -6.28 -3.13
CA LEU A 157 -25.88 -5.44 -4.20
C LEU A 157 -27.40 -5.58 -4.14
N TYR A 158 -28.13 -4.48 -4.14
CA TYR A 158 -29.57 -4.53 -4.30
C TYR A 158 -30.04 -3.44 -5.26
N TYR A 159 -31.16 -3.69 -5.91
CA TYR A 159 -31.87 -2.68 -6.68
C TYR A 159 -33.38 -2.81 -6.48
N ARG A 160 -34.09 -1.69 -6.60
CA ARG A 160 -35.55 -1.62 -6.47
C ARG A 160 -36.21 -1.66 -7.85
N SER A 161 -37.22 -2.52 -8.00
CA SER A 161 -38.11 -2.59 -9.17
C SER A 161 -39.55 -2.55 -8.67
N GLY A 162 -40.12 -1.36 -8.54
CA GLY A 162 -41.44 -1.18 -7.91
C GLY A 162 -41.45 -1.62 -6.43
N PRO A 163 -42.41 -2.44 -5.99
CA PRO A 163 -42.47 -2.93 -4.60
C PRO A 163 -41.48 -4.07 -4.30
N VAL A 164 -40.73 -4.49 -5.31
CA VAL A 164 -39.86 -5.66 -5.27
C VAL A 164 -38.40 -5.25 -5.18
N ILE A 165 -37.66 -5.87 -4.27
CA ILE A 165 -36.22 -5.61 -4.12
C ILE A 165 -35.45 -6.86 -4.51
N HIS A 166 -34.56 -6.71 -5.48
CA HIS A 166 -33.69 -7.77 -5.95
C HIS A 166 -32.37 -7.65 -5.21
N THR A 167 -31.94 -8.72 -4.56
CA THR A 167 -30.70 -8.75 -3.78
C THR A 167 -29.74 -9.78 -4.34
N PHE A 168 -28.47 -9.39 -4.39
CA PHE A 168 -27.36 -10.21 -4.83
C PHE A 168 -26.25 -10.16 -3.80
N ILE A 169 -25.67 -11.32 -3.51
CA ILE A 169 -24.47 -11.41 -2.67
C ILE A 169 -23.29 -11.67 -3.59
N LYS A 170 -22.37 -10.70 -3.66
CA LYS A 170 -21.10 -10.82 -4.36
C LYS A 170 -19.98 -11.07 -3.34
N VAL A 171 -19.18 -12.10 -3.57
CA VAL A 171 -18.10 -12.52 -2.66
C VAL A 171 -16.77 -12.27 -3.37
N GLY A 172 -16.07 -11.18 -3.02
CA GLY A 172 -14.82 -10.82 -3.70
C GLY A 172 -15.02 -10.48 -5.19
N ASN A 173 -14.28 -11.14 -6.07
CA ASN A 173 -14.36 -10.98 -7.53
C ASN A 173 -15.27 -12.00 -8.22
N GLU A 174 -15.92 -12.88 -7.46
CA GLU A 174 -16.83 -13.87 -8.04
C GLU A 174 -18.07 -13.19 -8.66
N GLU A 175 -18.67 -13.85 -9.64
CA GLU A 175 -20.00 -13.48 -10.12
C GLU A 175 -21.01 -13.54 -8.96
N PRO A 176 -22.06 -12.70 -8.94
CA PRO A 176 -23.07 -12.75 -7.90
C PRO A 176 -23.82 -14.08 -7.94
N LYS A 177 -23.68 -14.91 -6.90
CA LYS A 177 -24.14 -16.32 -6.92
C LYS A 177 -25.54 -16.55 -6.32
N ALA A 178 -26.12 -15.57 -5.63
CA ALA A 178 -27.41 -15.74 -4.96
C ALA A 178 -28.37 -14.59 -5.31
N TYR A 179 -29.43 -14.92 -6.03
CA TYR A 179 -30.57 -14.05 -6.31
C TYR A 179 -31.66 -14.35 -5.29
N LYS A 180 -32.00 -13.38 -4.44
CA LYS A 180 -33.22 -13.45 -3.62
C LYS A 180 -34.05 -12.20 -3.83
N THR A 181 -35.30 -12.41 -4.23
CA THR A 181 -36.32 -11.38 -4.20
C THR A 181 -36.81 -11.24 -2.78
N ILE A 182 -36.73 -10.04 -2.22
CA ILE A 182 -37.23 -9.72 -0.88
C ILE A 182 -38.23 -8.57 -0.95
N ARG A 183 -39.06 -8.46 0.07
CA ARG A 183 -39.99 -7.34 0.23
C ARG A 183 -39.27 -6.11 0.82
N ALA A 184 -39.86 -4.93 0.64
CA ALA A 184 -39.25 -3.67 1.05
C ALA A 184 -39.03 -3.57 2.58
N ASP A 185 -39.92 -4.16 3.37
CA ASP A 185 -39.85 -4.27 4.84
C ASP A 185 -38.78 -5.26 5.33
N GLU A 186 -38.35 -6.20 4.48
CA GLU A 186 -37.28 -7.16 4.77
C GLU A 186 -35.88 -6.60 4.45
N LEU A 187 -35.81 -5.47 3.74
CA LEU A 187 -34.55 -4.84 3.33
C LEU A 187 -33.77 -4.31 4.53
N ASP A 188 -34.43 -3.57 5.42
CA ASP A 188 -33.76 -2.90 6.54
C ASP A 188 -33.08 -3.93 7.47
N TRP A 189 -33.80 -5.00 7.82
CA TRP A 189 -33.24 -6.12 8.58
C TRP A 189 -32.03 -6.77 7.88
N MET A 190 -32.10 -6.93 6.55
CA MET A 190 -30.99 -7.51 5.78
C MET A 190 -29.78 -6.58 5.77
N LEU A 191 -29.98 -5.28 5.59
CA LEU A 191 -28.90 -4.28 5.60
C LEU A 191 -28.25 -4.19 6.99
N GLU A 192 -29.05 -4.17 8.06
CA GLU A 192 -28.55 -4.22 9.44
C GLU A 192 -27.75 -5.49 9.71
N THR A 193 -28.23 -6.65 9.24
CA THR A 193 -27.54 -7.94 9.36
C THR A 193 -26.23 -7.95 8.56
N ALA A 194 -26.20 -7.32 7.38
CA ALA A 194 -25.00 -7.21 6.57
C ALA A 194 -23.98 -6.28 7.23
N GLN A 195 -24.43 -5.14 7.77
CA GLN A 195 -23.60 -4.18 8.47
C GLN A 195 -23.03 -4.74 9.78
N SER A 196 -23.83 -5.48 10.57
CA SER A 196 -23.38 -6.15 11.79
C SER A 196 -22.31 -7.23 11.53
N LYS A 197 -22.33 -7.81 10.31
CA LYS A 197 -21.31 -8.74 9.82
C LYS A 197 -20.13 -8.05 9.11
N GLY A 198 -20.08 -6.72 9.08
CA GLY A 198 -19.02 -5.93 8.45
C GLY A 198 -19.00 -5.98 6.92
N TRP A 199 -20.13 -6.31 6.29
CA TRP A 199 -20.24 -6.39 4.83
C TRP A 199 -20.34 -4.98 4.23
N ARG A 200 -19.89 -4.84 2.99
CA ARG A 200 -20.07 -3.58 2.25
C ARG A 200 -21.41 -3.60 1.55
N ILE A 201 -22.20 -2.56 1.77
CA ILE A 201 -23.50 -2.38 1.13
C ILE A 201 -23.29 -1.44 -0.06
N THR A 202 -23.84 -1.78 -1.22
CA THR A 202 -23.80 -0.92 -2.39
C THR A 202 -25.16 -0.94 -3.07
N ASP A 203 -25.77 0.24 -3.15
CA ASP A 203 -26.93 0.48 -3.99
C ASP A 203 -26.48 0.46 -5.46
N ALA A 204 -27.11 -0.37 -6.27
CA ALA A 204 -26.69 -0.61 -7.64
C ALA A 204 -27.89 -0.50 -8.57
N THR A 205 -27.69 0.05 -9.76
CA THR A 205 -28.70 0.02 -10.83
C THR A 205 -28.27 -1.03 -11.86
N PRO A 206 -29.15 -1.97 -12.25
CA PRO A 206 -28.83 -2.91 -13.32
C PRO A 206 -28.75 -2.16 -14.66
N VAL A 207 -27.73 -2.45 -15.46
CA VAL A 207 -27.68 -2.06 -16.88
C VAL A 207 -28.27 -3.20 -17.67
N ILE A 208 -29.52 -3.04 -18.12
CA ILE A 208 -30.21 -4.08 -18.88
C ILE A 208 -29.76 -4.01 -20.35
N ASN A 209 -28.72 -4.77 -20.71
CA ASN A 209 -28.38 -5.02 -22.11
C ASN A 209 -29.19 -6.24 -22.60
N THR A 210 -30.36 -5.95 -23.17
CA THR A 210 -31.26 -6.83 -23.99
C THR A 210 -31.78 -8.15 -23.39
N PRO A 211 -32.97 -8.63 -23.84
CA PRO A 211 -33.67 -9.73 -23.18
C PRO A 211 -33.24 -11.10 -23.73
N THR A 212 -32.43 -11.83 -22.98
CA THR A 212 -32.34 -13.30 -23.13
C THR A 212 -32.40 -14.01 -21.77
N PRO A 213 -32.83 -15.30 -21.72
CA PRO A 213 -33.23 -15.99 -20.49
C PRO A 213 -32.08 -16.37 -19.53
N ARG A 214 -30.84 -16.00 -19.85
CA ARG A 214 -29.66 -16.17 -18.99
C ARG A 214 -29.05 -14.79 -18.73
N GLN A 215 -29.60 -14.05 -17.78
CA GLN A 215 -29.10 -12.71 -17.48
C GLN A 215 -27.83 -12.78 -16.64
N SER A 216 -26.70 -12.43 -17.25
CA SER A 216 -25.57 -11.80 -16.54
C SER A 216 -25.97 -10.35 -16.24
N TYR A 217 -26.07 -10.00 -14.95
CA TYR A 217 -26.39 -8.63 -14.55
C TYR A 217 -25.10 -7.83 -14.42
N ASP A 218 -24.95 -6.82 -15.28
CA ASP A 218 -23.95 -5.77 -15.07
C ASP A 218 -24.53 -4.71 -14.14
N PHE A 219 -23.83 -4.44 -13.04
CA PHE A 219 -24.25 -3.49 -12.01
C PHE A 219 -23.42 -2.21 -12.11
N VAL A 220 -24.07 -1.05 -12.17
CA VAL A 220 -23.42 0.26 -12.07
C VAL A 220 -23.72 0.88 -10.71
N ASN A 221 -22.68 1.38 -10.05
CA ASN A 221 -22.80 2.09 -8.78
C ASN A 221 -23.48 3.44 -9.02
N THR A 222 -24.64 3.65 -8.38
CA THR A 222 -25.46 4.86 -8.51
C THR A 222 -24.71 6.14 -8.15
N ASN A 223 -23.67 6.05 -7.32
CA ASN A 223 -22.95 7.20 -6.78
C ASN A 223 -21.58 7.49 -7.42
N ARG A 224 -21.09 6.66 -8.38
CA ARG A 224 -19.71 6.81 -8.90
C ARG A 224 -19.49 6.58 -10.41
N GLY A 225 -20.53 6.55 -11.22
CA GLY A 225 -20.37 6.34 -12.67
C GLY A 225 -19.88 4.92 -13.01
N PRO A 226 -19.56 4.65 -14.30
CA PRO A 226 -19.23 3.30 -14.75
C PRO A 226 -17.96 2.78 -14.08
N VAL A 227 -18.11 1.68 -13.34
CA VAL A 227 -16.99 0.91 -12.80
C VAL A 227 -16.66 -0.15 -13.85
N HIS A 228 -15.62 0.08 -14.65
CA HIS A 228 -15.04 -1.00 -15.46
C HIS A 228 -14.46 -2.04 -14.51
N VAL A 229 -14.92 -3.29 -14.67
CA VAL A 229 -14.35 -4.50 -14.06
C VAL A 229 -13.29 -5.06 -14.98
#